data_AF-A0A9X4KJB3-F1
#
_entry.id   AF-A0A9X4KJB3-F1
#
_cell.length_a   1.000
_cell.length_b   1.000
_cell.length_c   1.000
_cell.angle_alpha   90.00
_cell.angle_beta   90.00
_cell.angle_gamma   90.00
#
_symmetry.space_group_name_H-M   'P 1'
#
loop_
_entity.id
_entity.type
_entity.pdbx_description
1 polymer ?
#
loop_
_entity_poly.entity_id
_entity_poly.type
_entity_poly.pdbx_seq_one_letter_code
_entity_poly.pdbx_strand_id
1 'polypeptide(L)'
;MRRLALFAVAVVFLMLLLPGKIVPTPPPVYAEPLSETTRQLLEKGLSVVEIDREIDRIAGLREETEKSIAQNETKLAERQLAIAAQREKAGRVLRAYYMGQKEAMLGVLVNFKSLAGLLRSWDLMDTIFEADRRTLADFNREYEEIRKGQERLKKDKDELSRVAADLERQRDRVAALQAEIQNAIDGSEDPALARKQLEEMQS
;
A
#
# COMPACT_ATOMS: atom_id res chain seq x y z
N MET A 1 38.55 -32.80 -50.23
CA MET A 1 37.56 -31.70 -50.25
C MET A 1 36.73 -31.73 -51.54
N ARG A 2 36.12 -32.88 -51.85
CA ARG A 2 35.35 -33.18 -53.08
C ARG A 2 34.06 -33.96 -52.76
N ARG A 3 33.58 -33.87 -51.51
CA ARG A 3 32.44 -34.65 -50.99
C ARG A 3 31.35 -33.81 -50.31
N LEU A 4 31.48 -32.48 -50.31
CA LEU A 4 30.48 -31.55 -49.72
C LEU A 4 29.70 -30.74 -50.76
N ALA A 5 30.17 -30.65 -52.00
CA ALA A 5 29.44 -29.96 -53.09
C ALA A 5 28.43 -30.86 -53.84
N LEU A 6 28.42 -32.17 -53.57
CA LEU A 6 27.50 -33.14 -54.19
C LEU A 6 26.25 -33.44 -53.35
N PHE A 7 26.20 -32.99 -52.09
CA PHE A 7 25.02 -33.17 -51.23
C PHE A 7 24.00 -32.02 -51.33
N ALA A 8 24.39 -30.85 -51.85
CA ALA A 8 23.50 -29.69 -52.02
C ALA A 8 22.60 -29.77 -53.27
N VAL A 9 22.96 -30.59 -54.27
CA VAL A 9 22.18 -30.74 -55.52
C VAL A 9 21.16 -31.89 -55.42
N ALA A 10 21.36 -32.84 -54.51
CA ALA A 10 20.47 -34.00 -54.34
C ALA A 10 19.22 -33.72 -53.46
N VAL A 11 19.25 -32.70 -52.60
CA VAL A 11 18.09 -32.35 -51.73
C VAL A 11 17.07 -31.48 -52.46
N VAL A 12 17.51 -30.67 -53.43
CA VAL A 12 16.62 -29.82 -54.25
C VAL A 12 15.84 -30.63 -55.30
N PHE A 13 16.37 -31.77 -55.75
CA PHE A 13 15.68 -32.61 -56.74
C PHE A 13 14.71 -33.63 -56.11
N LEU A 14 14.87 -33.98 -54.82
CA LEU A 14 13.99 -34.93 -54.13
C LEU A 14 12.69 -34.28 -53.60
N MET A 15 12.61 -32.94 -53.54
CA MET A 15 11.40 -32.23 -53.11
C MET A 15 10.45 -31.85 -54.26
N LEU A 16 10.67 -32.37 -55.47
CA LEU A 16 9.90 -32.04 -56.68
C LEU A 16 9.02 -33.21 -57.19
N LEU A 17 8.83 -34.25 -56.37
CA LEU A 17 8.17 -35.49 -56.78
C LEU A 17 7.13 -36.04 -55.77
N LEU A 18 6.49 -35.19 -54.96
CA LEU A 18 5.29 -35.56 -54.22
C LEU A 18 4.01 -35.01 -54.89
N PRO A 19 3.07 -35.87 -55.33
CA PRO A 19 1.75 -35.45 -55.75
C PRO A 19 0.90 -35.15 -54.50
N GLY A 20 1.07 -33.94 -53.95
CA GLY A 20 0.26 -33.43 -52.85
C GLY A 20 -1.10 -32.95 -53.35
N LYS A 21 -2.17 -33.62 -52.90
CA LYS A 21 -3.55 -33.20 -53.16
C LYS A 21 -3.75 -31.75 -52.73
N ILE A 22 -4.28 -30.94 -53.65
CA ILE A 22 -4.64 -29.54 -53.42
C ILE A 22 -5.78 -29.54 -52.40
N VAL A 23 -5.44 -29.29 -51.13
CA VAL A 23 -6.43 -28.93 -50.11
C VAL A 23 -6.85 -27.50 -50.44
N PRO A 24 -8.14 -27.23 -50.71
CA PRO A 24 -8.58 -25.86 -50.93
C PRO A 24 -8.35 -25.07 -49.64
N THR A 25 -7.33 -24.22 -49.65
CA THR A 25 -7.16 -23.18 -48.64
C THR A 25 -8.40 -22.30 -48.68
N PRO A 26 -9.14 -22.14 -47.57
CA PRO A 26 -10.22 -21.18 -47.53
C PRO A 26 -9.67 -19.80 -47.93
N PRO A 27 -10.41 -19.01 -48.71
CA PRO A 27 -9.96 -17.70 -49.14
C PRO A 27 -9.60 -16.85 -47.91
N PRO A 28 -8.59 -15.96 -48.02
CA PRO A 28 -8.29 -15.03 -46.94
C PRO A 28 -9.55 -14.23 -46.65
N VAL A 29 -10.11 -14.42 -45.46
CA VAL A 29 -11.18 -13.56 -44.93
C VAL A 29 -10.53 -12.22 -44.67
N TYR A 30 -10.71 -11.29 -45.60
CA TYR A 30 -10.42 -9.89 -45.35
C TYR A 30 -11.40 -9.43 -44.28
N ALA A 31 -10.91 -9.12 -43.09
CA ALA A 31 -11.67 -8.38 -42.11
C ALA A 31 -12.10 -7.07 -42.78
N GLU A 32 -13.41 -6.87 -42.90
CA GLU A 32 -13.97 -5.60 -43.34
C GLU A 32 -13.42 -4.50 -42.42
N PRO A 33 -12.94 -3.37 -42.96
CA PRO A 33 -12.36 -2.32 -42.14
C PRO A 33 -13.40 -1.87 -41.12
N LEU A 34 -13.06 -1.99 -39.83
CA LEU A 34 -13.94 -1.57 -38.75
C LEU A 34 -14.38 -0.12 -39.00
N SER A 35 -15.68 0.14 -38.88
CA SER A 35 -16.15 1.52 -38.94
C SER A 35 -15.50 2.34 -37.83
N GLU A 36 -15.19 3.60 -38.09
CA GLU A 36 -14.56 4.51 -37.11
C GLU A 36 -15.40 4.57 -35.80
N THR A 37 -16.73 4.49 -35.94
CA THR A 37 -17.69 4.43 -34.83
C THR A 37 -17.52 3.16 -33.99
N THR A 38 -17.37 1.98 -34.63
CA THR A 38 -17.13 0.71 -33.94
C THR A 38 -15.80 0.73 -33.19
N ARG A 39 -14.75 1.30 -33.80
CA ARG A 39 -13.43 1.42 -33.16
C ARG A 39 -13.48 2.29 -31.90
N GLN A 40 -14.12 3.45 -31.98
CA GLN A 40 -14.29 4.35 -30.82
C GLN A 40 -15.12 3.70 -29.70
N LEU A 41 -16.14 2.92 -30.05
CA LEU A 41 -16.92 2.13 -29.10
C LEU A 41 -16.08 1.09 -28.36
N LEU A 42 -15.21 0.36 -29.07
CA LEU A 42 -14.31 -0.62 -28.47
C LEU A 42 -13.23 0.04 -27.60
N GLU A 43 -12.65 1.16 -28.03
CA GLU A 43 -11.68 1.91 -27.22
C GLU A 43 -12.29 2.41 -25.91
N LYS A 44 -13.52 2.95 -25.96
CA LYS A 44 -14.27 3.34 -24.76
C LYS A 44 -14.62 2.13 -23.89
N GLY A 45 -15.02 1.02 -24.48
CA GLY A 45 -15.29 -0.24 -23.77
C GLY A 45 -14.08 -0.80 -23.04
N LEU A 46 -12.91 -0.83 -23.70
CA LEU A 46 -11.65 -1.24 -23.09
C LEU A 46 -11.32 -0.36 -21.88
N SER A 47 -11.47 0.95 -22.04
CA SER A 47 -11.22 1.91 -20.96
C SER A 47 -12.13 1.65 -19.74
N VAL A 48 -13.39 1.25 -19.94
CA VAL A 48 -14.29 0.90 -18.83
C VAL A 48 -13.81 -0.34 -18.08
N VAL A 49 -13.48 -1.42 -18.80
CA VAL A 49 -13.01 -2.67 -18.18
C VAL A 49 -11.71 -2.46 -17.40
N GLU A 50 -10.79 -1.65 -17.92
CA GLU A 50 -9.55 -1.30 -17.23
C GLU A 50 -9.79 -0.49 -15.95
N ILE A 51 -10.72 0.47 -15.99
CA ILE A 51 -11.09 1.26 -14.81
C ILE A 51 -11.76 0.38 -13.76
N ASP A 52 -12.63 -0.56 -14.15
CA ASP A 52 -13.29 -1.48 -13.21
C ASP A 52 -12.27 -2.37 -12.48
N ARG A 53 -11.30 -2.93 -13.21
CA ARG A 53 -10.21 -3.71 -12.59
C ARG A 53 -9.37 -2.88 -11.61
N GLU A 54 -9.18 -1.60 -11.91
CA GLU A 54 -8.48 -0.66 -11.03
C GLU A 54 -9.32 -0.34 -9.78
N ILE A 55 -10.61 -0.08 -9.94
CA ILE A 55 -11.55 0.12 -8.83
C ILE A 55 -11.54 -1.08 -7.88
N ASP A 56 -11.60 -2.31 -8.41
CA ASP A 56 -11.60 -3.53 -7.60
C ASP A 56 -10.27 -3.71 -6.86
N ARG A 57 -9.15 -3.45 -7.53
CA ARG A 57 -7.83 -3.52 -6.91
C ARG A 57 -7.68 -2.49 -5.78
N ILE A 58 -8.05 -1.24 -6.00
CA ILE A 58 -8.00 -0.18 -4.98
C ILE A 58 -8.98 -0.48 -3.84
N ALA A 59 -10.17 -1.03 -4.13
CA ALA A 59 -11.12 -1.44 -3.10
C ALA A 59 -10.55 -2.54 -2.20
N GLY A 60 -9.83 -3.52 -2.76
CA GLY A 60 -9.11 -4.53 -1.98
C GLY A 60 -8.03 -3.92 -1.09
N LEU A 61 -7.20 -3.01 -1.62
CA LEU A 61 -6.18 -2.30 -0.84
C LEU A 61 -6.79 -1.44 0.28
N ARG A 62 -7.95 -0.82 0.02
CA ARG A 62 -8.72 -0.07 1.02
C ARG A 62 -9.14 -0.97 2.19
N GLU A 63 -9.69 -2.14 1.91
CA GLU A 63 -10.11 -3.09 2.96
C GLU A 63 -8.93 -3.58 3.80
N GLU A 64 -7.78 -3.84 3.17
CA GLU A 64 -6.55 -4.20 3.88
C GLU A 64 -6.05 -3.04 4.78
N THR A 65 -6.13 -1.81 4.27
CA THR A 65 -5.78 -0.60 5.02
C THR A 65 -6.70 -0.39 6.22
N GLU A 66 -8.01 -0.60 6.07
CA GLU A 66 -8.99 -0.55 7.17
C GLU A 66 -8.64 -1.54 8.29
N LYS A 67 -8.27 -2.78 7.93
CA LYS A 67 -7.84 -3.79 8.90
C LYS A 67 -6.56 -3.37 9.62
N SER A 68 -5.59 -2.84 8.87
CA SER A 68 -4.33 -2.33 9.44
C SER A 68 -4.56 -1.18 10.42
N ILE A 69 -5.45 -0.23 10.07
CA ILE A 69 -5.88 0.88 10.94
C ILE A 69 -6.47 0.34 12.24
N ALA A 70 -7.44 -0.58 12.17
CA ALA A 70 -8.08 -1.14 13.36
C ALA A 70 -7.08 -1.89 14.28
N GLN A 71 -6.13 -2.62 13.69
CA GLN A 71 -5.06 -3.26 14.45
C GLN A 71 -4.14 -2.24 15.12
N ASN A 72 -3.78 -1.16 14.41
CA ASN A 72 -2.93 -0.10 14.93
C ASN A 72 -3.63 0.68 16.05
N GLU A 73 -4.94 0.92 15.95
CA GLU A 73 -5.73 1.51 17.02
C GLU A 73 -5.67 0.70 18.30
N THR A 74 -5.87 -0.62 18.18
CA THR A 74 -5.84 -1.54 19.32
C THR A 74 -4.46 -1.52 19.99
N LYS A 75 -3.39 -1.68 19.21
CA LYS A 75 -2.00 -1.63 19.72
C LYS A 75 -1.68 -0.28 20.37
N LEU A 76 -2.17 0.81 19.81
CA LEU A 76 -1.94 2.15 20.34
C LEU A 76 -2.69 2.38 21.65
N ALA A 77 -3.92 1.87 21.78
CA ALA A 77 -4.69 1.89 23.01
C ALA A 77 -4.01 1.07 24.12
N GLU A 78 -3.50 -0.12 23.79
CA GLU A 78 -2.72 -0.95 24.72
C GLU A 78 -1.47 -0.21 25.24
N ARG A 79 -0.73 0.46 24.36
CA ARG A 79 0.44 1.27 24.76
C ARG A 79 0.05 2.45 25.65
N GLN A 80 -1.07 3.12 25.36
CA GLN A 80 -1.58 4.21 26.20
C GLN A 80 -1.97 3.74 27.60
N LEU A 81 -2.50 2.52 27.73
CA LEU A 81 -2.76 1.91 29.04
C LEU A 81 -1.46 1.53 29.74
N ALA A 82 -0.52 0.92 29.01
CA ALA A 82 0.76 0.47 29.57
C ALA A 82 1.62 1.63 30.10
N ILE A 83 1.60 2.80 29.45
CA ILE A 83 2.40 3.95 29.87
C ILE A 83 1.87 4.61 31.16
N ALA A 84 0.66 4.30 31.64
CA ALA A 84 0.09 4.92 32.83
C ALA A 84 0.97 4.74 34.09
N ALA A 85 1.50 3.52 34.29
CA ALA A 85 2.40 3.24 35.41
C ALA A 85 3.73 4.01 35.30
N GLN A 86 4.21 4.20 34.07
CA GLN A 86 5.44 4.92 33.79
C GLN A 86 5.26 6.43 33.95
N ARG A 87 4.10 6.96 33.55
CA ARG A 87 3.69 8.35 33.80
C ARG A 87 3.70 8.68 35.29
N GLU A 88 3.19 7.77 36.11
CA GLU A 88 3.15 7.97 37.56
C GLU A 88 4.55 7.90 38.20
N LYS A 89 5.42 7.00 37.71
CA LYS A 89 6.85 6.97 38.09
C LYS A 89 7.57 8.28 37.73
N ALA A 90 7.46 8.71 36.47
CA ALA A 90 8.05 9.96 36.00
C ALA A 90 7.49 11.18 36.76
N GLY A 91 6.20 11.18 37.06
CA GLY A 91 5.55 12.21 37.86
C GLY A 91 6.09 12.31 39.28
N ARG A 92 6.38 11.17 39.94
CA ARG A 92 7.03 11.17 41.27
C ARG A 92 8.42 11.78 41.22
N VAL A 93 9.23 11.42 40.22
CA VAL A 93 10.56 12.00 40.00
C VAL A 93 10.43 13.52 39.83
N LEU A 94 9.60 14.01 38.91
CA LEU A 94 9.41 15.45 38.71
C LEU A 94 8.94 16.17 39.98
N ARG A 95 7.99 15.59 40.73
CA ARG A 95 7.53 16.17 42.01
C ARG A 95 8.64 16.22 43.04
N ALA A 96 9.48 15.19 43.17
CA ALA A 96 10.60 15.19 44.11
C ALA A 96 11.60 16.32 43.80
N TYR A 97 11.90 16.55 42.52
CA TYR A 97 12.76 17.63 42.07
C TYR A 97 12.12 19.01 42.30
N TYR A 98 10.82 19.15 42.05
CA TYR A 98 10.11 20.42 42.23
C TYR A 98 9.88 20.78 43.71
N MET A 99 9.61 19.78 44.55
CA MET A 99 9.32 19.96 45.98
C MET A 99 10.58 20.12 46.85
N GLY A 100 11.76 20.23 46.24
CA GLY A 100 12.97 20.56 46.97
C GLY A 100 13.70 19.38 47.62
N GLN A 101 13.37 18.12 47.28
CA GLN A 101 14.06 16.97 47.88
C GLN A 101 15.54 16.91 47.47
N LYS A 102 15.90 17.47 46.32
CA LYS A 102 17.27 17.53 45.84
C LYS A 102 18.14 18.42 46.74
N GLU A 103 17.60 19.53 47.21
CA GLU A 103 18.24 20.49 48.11
C GLU A 103 18.50 19.84 49.47
N ALA A 104 17.53 19.04 49.95
CA ALA A 104 17.72 18.20 51.14
C ALA A 104 18.85 17.17 50.94
N MET A 105 18.96 16.54 49.76
CA MET A 105 20.06 15.60 49.45
C MET A 105 21.42 16.29 49.34
N LEU A 106 21.48 17.50 48.77
CA LEU A 106 22.71 18.29 48.74
C LEU A 106 23.17 18.66 50.16
N GLY A 107 22.23 18.96 51.06
CA GLY A 107 22.51 19.18 52.48
C GLY A 107 23.17 17.97 53.18
N VAL A 108 22.84 16.74 52.73
CA VAL A 108 23.48 15.52 53.25
C VAL A 108 24.96 15.47 52.88
N LEU A 109 25.35 15.88 51.66
CA LEU A 109 26.75 15.86 51.21
C LEU A 109 27.66 16.79 52.02
N VAL A 110 27.13 17.86 52.59
CA VAL A 110 27.94 18.86 53.34
C VAL A 110 28.10 18.47 54.82
N ASN A 111 27.32 17.51 55.34
CA ASN A 111 27.25 17.19 56.77
C ASN A 111 28.08 15.95 57.19
N PHE A 112 29.04 15.49 56.37
CA PHE A 112 29.81 14.28 56.66
C PHE A 112 31.01 14.51 57.58
N LYS A 113 31.18 13.60 58.55
CA LYS A 113 32.31 13.59 59.50
C LYS A 113 33.57 12.88 58.96
N SER A 114 33.52 12.29 57.76
CA SER A 114 34.66 11.60 57.14
C SER A 114 34.58 11.55 55.61
N LEU A 115 35.74 11.54 54.95
CA LEU A 115 35.86 11.43 53.49
C LEU A 115 35.23 10.14 52.94
N ALA A 116 35.39 9.02 53.64
CA ALA A 116 34.78 7.75 53.25
C ALA A 116 33.24 7.78 53.29
N GLY A 117 32.65 8.51 54.25
CA GLY A 117 31.21 8.72 54.30
C GLY A 117 30.71 9.57 53.13
N LEU A 118 31.42 10.65 52.83
CA LEU A 118 31.14 11.51 51.68
C LEU A 118 31.15 10.73 50.35
N LEU A 119 32.18 9.94 50.09
CA LEU A 119 32.31 9.17 48.84
C LEU A 119 31.19 8.15 48.66
N ARG A 120 30.74 7.47 49.73
CA ARG A 120 29.61 6.53 49.66
C ARG A 120 28.28 7.25 49.37
N SER A 121 28.07 8.41 49.97
CA SER A 121 26.84 9.18 49.73
C SER A 121 26.82 9.82 48.36
N TRP A 122 27.98 10.21 47.84
CA TRP A 122 28.11 10.62 46.45
C TRP A 122 27.72 9.50 45.48
N ASP A 123 28.26 8.30 45.66
CA ASP A 123 27.97 7.12 44.82
C ASP A 123 26.47 6.76 44.82
N LEU A 124 25.85 6.79 46.00
CA LEU A 124 24.41 6.59 46.13
C LEU A 124 23.59 7.68 45.41
N MET A 125 24.02 8.94 45.52
CA MET A 125 23.32 10.07 44.89
C MET A 125 23.43 10.03 43.37
N ASP A 126 24.60 9.66 42.84
CA ASP A 126 24.82 9.46 41.41
C ASP A 126 23.91 8.33 40.88
N THR A 127 23.86 7.19 41.57
CA THR A 127 22.97 6.07 41.23
C THR A 127 21.50 6.48 41.19
N ILE A 128 21.03 7.28 42.17
CA ILE A 128 19.65 7.79 42.20
C ILE A 128 19.39 8.70 40.99
N PHE A 129 20.28 9.64 40.71
CA PHE A 129 20.10 10.56 39.58
C PHE A 129 20.13 9.85 38.23
N GLU A 130 20.95 8.81 38.07
CA GLU A 130 20.91 7.98 36.88
C GLU A 130 19.58 7.25 36.73
N ALA A 131 19.04 6.67 37.80
CA ALA A 131 17.74 5.99 37.77
C ALA A 131 16.58 6.95 37.44
N ASP A 132 16.63 8.17 37.99
CA ASP A 132 15.65 9.22 37.72
C ASP A 132 15.71 9.68 36.26
N ARG A 133 16.92 9.94 35.74
CA ARG A 133 17.13 10.28 34.33
C ARG A 133 16.61 9.19 33.41
N ARG A 134 16.90 7.92 33.70
CA ARG A 134 16.39 6.78 32.94
C ARG A 134 14.87 6.74 32.95
N THR A 135 14.25 6.89 34.13
CA THR A 135 12.79 6.90 34.28
C THR A 135 12.13 7.98 33.41
N LEU A 136 12.66 9.20 33.44
CA LEU A 136 12.13 10.31 32.63
C LEU A 136 12.38 10.10 31.14
N ALA A 137 13.57 9.66 30.76
CA ALA A 137 13.93 9.41 29.36
C ALA A 137 13.06 8.31 28.75
N ASP A 138 12.86 7.20 29.46
CA ASP A 138 12.02 6.10 29.00
C ASP A 138 10.57 6.55 28.85
N PHE A 139 10.05 7.34 29.81
CA PHE A 139 8.68 7.87 29.73
C PHE A 139 8.51 8.77 28.51
N ASN A 140 9.44 9.70 28.32
CA ASN A 140 9.39 10.65 27.21
C ASN A 140 9.49 9.94 25.85
N ARG A 141 10.35 8.92 25.74
CA ARG A 141 10.47 8.10 24.53
C ARG A 141 9.15 7.40 24.19
N GLU A 142 8.56 6.71 25.16
CA GLU A 142 7.30 5.99 24.92
C GLU A 142 6.15 6.95 24.60
N TYR A 143 6.09 8.10 25.29
CA TYR A 143 5.10 9.13 25.03
C TYR A 143 5.20 9.69 23.60
N GLU A 144 6.41 9.98 23.14
CA GLU A 144 6.65 10.46 21.77
C GLU A 144 6.28 9.41 20.71
N GLU A 145 6.55 8.13 20.96
CA GLU A 145 6.14 7.07 20.05
C GLU A 145 4.62 6.91 19.98
N ILE A 146 3.91 7.05 21.11
CA ILE A 146 2.44 7.09 21.14
C ILE A 146 1.93 8.30 20.35
N ARG A 147 2.49 9.50 20.57
CA ARG A 147 2.08 10.71 19.86
C ARG A 147 2.26 10.57 18.34
N LYS A 148 3.43 10.11 17.89
CA LYS A 148 3.68 9.83 16.47
C LYS A 148 2.76 8.75 15.92
N GLY A 149 2.39 7.76 16.74
CA GLY A 149 1.43 6.72 16.38
C GLY A 149 0.03 7.31 16.14
N GLN A 150 -0.44 8.20 17.02
CA GLN A 150 -1.71 8.91 16.87
C GLN A 150 -1.73 9.79 15.61
N GLU A 151 -0.65 10.51 15.34
CA GLU A 151 -0.53 11.35 14.13
C GLU A 151 -0.55 10.53 12.84
N ARG A 152 0.15 9.39 12.82
CA ARG A 152 0.13 8.46 11.68
C ARG A 152 -1.26 7.88 11.47
N LEU A 153 -1.88 7.36 12.53
CA LEU A 153 -3.23 6.81 12.48
C LEU A 153 -4.25 7.83 11.94
N LYS A 154 -4.14 9.10 12.35
CA LYS A 154 -5.00 10.17 11.82
C LYS A 154 -4.80 10.35 10.32
N LYS A 155 -3.55 10.42 9.85
CA LYS A 155 -3.23 10.55 8.42
C LYS A 155 -3.77 9.37 7.61
N ASP A 156 -3.57 8.16 8.11
CA ASP A 156 -4.03 6.93 7.44
C ASP A 156 -5.55 6.94 7.26
N LYS A 157 -6.31 7.38 8.29
CA LYS A 157 -7.76 7.55 8.21
C LYS A 157 -8.19 8.65 7.24
N ASP A 158 -7.51 9.78 7.24
CA ASP A 158 -7.80 10.89 6.33
C ASP A 158 -7.55 10.47 4.87
N GLU A 159 -6.47 9.73 4.61
CA GLU A 159 -6.14 9.18 3.30
C GLU A 159 -7.15 8.13 2.86
N LEU A 160 -7.51 7.20 3.75
CA LEU A 160 -8.54 6.20 3.49
C LEU A 160 -9.88 6.84 3.10
N SER A 161 -10.28 7.90 3.80
CA SER A 161 -11.51 8.64 3.49
C SER A 161 -11.46 9.28 2.10
N ARG A 162 -10.30 9.80 1.69
CA ARG A 162 -10.12 10.35 0.33
C ARG A 162 -10.21 9.27 -0.73
N VAL A 163 -9.51 8.14 -0.52
CA VAL A 163 -9.55 6.98 -1.42
C VAL A 163 -10.98 6.46 -1.56
N ALA A 164 -11.74 6.37 -0.47
CA ALA A 164 -13.13 5.95 -0.52
C ALA A 164 -13.99 6.89 -1.39
N ALA A 165 -13.81 8.21 -1.25
CA ALA A 165 -14.53 9.19 -2.05
C ALA A 165 -14.07 9.21 -3.53
N ASP A 166 -12.78 8.95 -3.81
CA ASP A 166 -12.26 8.80 -5.16
C ASP A 166 -12.84 7.56 -5.85
N LEU A 167 -12.92 6.43 -5.16
CA LEU A 167 -13.54 5.21 -5.66
C LEU A 167 -15.03 5.42 -6.01
N GLU A 168 -15.77 6.14 -5.18
CA GLU A 168 -17.17 6.48 -5.46
C GLU A 168 -17.29 7.31 -6.75
N ARG A 169 -16.48 8.36 -6.90
CA ARG A 169 -16.44 9.16 -8.13
C ARG A 169 -16.05 8.34 -9.36
N GLN A 170 -15.11 7.41 -9.23
CA GLN A 170 -14.70 6.53 -10.32
C GLN A 170 -15.85 5.61 -10.75
N ARG A 171 -16.61 5.06 -9.81
CA ARG A 171 -17.81 4.25 -10.10
C ARG A 171 -18.89 5.06 -10.82
N ASP A 172 -19.15 6.29 -10.38
CA ASP A 172 -20.11 7.17 -11.07
C ASP A 172 -19.67 7.45 -12.51
N ARG A 173 -18.36 7.67 -12.71
CA ARG A 173 -17.78 7.90 -14.05
C ARG A 173 -17.88 6.67 -14.93
N VAL A 174 -17.64 5.47 -14.39
CA VAL A 174 -17.83 4.21 -15.11
C VAL A 174 -19.29 4.05 -15.54
N ALA A 175 -20.24 4.28 -14.63
CA ALA A 175 -21.66 4.17 -14.94
C ALA A 175 -22.09 5.16 -16.06
N ALA A 176 -21.56 6.38 -16.04
CA ALA A 176 -21.79 7.36 -17.11
C ALA A 176 -21.19 6.90 -18.44
N LEU A 177 -19.96 6.38 -18.45
CA LEU A 177 -19.31 5.85 -19.66
C LEU A 177 -20.07 4.64 -20.23
N GLN A 178 -20.55 3.75 -19.38
CA GLN A 178 -21.37 2.61 -19.80
C GLN A 178 -22.68 3.07 -20.44
N ALA A 179 -23.33 4.11 -19.89
CA ALA A 179 -24.54 4.70 -20.48
C ALA A 179 -24.24 5.37 -21.85
N GLU A 180 -23.11 6.08 -21.98
CA GLU A 180 -22.68 6.63 -23.27
C GLU A 180 -22.45 5.54 -24.32
N ILE A 181 -21.77 4.46 -23.94
CA ILE A 181 -21.51 3.31 -24.82
C ILE A 181 -22.84 2.68 -25.25
N GLN A 182 -23.77 2.45 -24.32
CA GLN A 182 -25.08 1.87 -24.63
C GLN A 182 -25.87 2.74 -25.62
N ASN A 183 -25.90 4.06 -25.41
CA ASN A 183 -26.55 4.99 -26.33
C ASN A 183 -25.91 4.99 -27.72
N ALA A 184 -24.58 4.88 -27.82
CA ALA A 184 -23.87 4.80 -29.09
C ALA A 184 -24.08 3.46 -29.82
N ILE A 185 -24.26 2.36 -29.09
CA ILE A 185 -24.65 1.06 -29.67
C ILE A 185 -26.06 1.14 -30.25
N ASP A 186 -27.01 1.68 -29.48
CA ASP A 186 -28.41 1.75 -29.89
C ASP A 186 -28.63 2.70 -31.08
N GLY A 187 -27.73 3.68 -31.28
CA GLY A 187 -27.69 4.56 -32.44
C GLY A 187 -26.82 4.06 -33.61
N SER A 188 -26.18 2.89 -33.50
CA SER A 188 -25.29 2.36 -34.54
C SER A 188 -26.03 1.63 -35.65
N GLU A 189 -25.40 1.50 -36.83
CA GLU A 189 -25.99 0.82 -38.00
C GLU A 189 -26.16 -0.70 -37.79
N ASP A 190 -25.32 -1.33 -36.95
CA ASP A 190 -25.42 -2.74 -36.55
C ASP A 190 -25.21 -2.91 -35.03
N PRO A 191 -26.28 -2.71 -34.23
CA PRO A 191 -26.22 -2.82 -32.77
C PRO A 191 -25.89 -4.23 -32.27
N ALA A 192 -26.24 -5.27 -33.05
CA ALA A 192 -26.05 -6.66 -32.63
C ALA A 192 -24.56 -7.06 -32.70
N LEU A 193 -23.86 -6.65 -33.76
CA LEU A 193 -22.43 -6.88 -33.89
C LEU A 193 -21.63 -6.09 -32.83
N ALA A 194 -21.99 -4.83 -32.59
CA ALA A 194 -21.32 -3.99 -31.59
C ALA A 194 -21.45 -4.55 -30.16
N ARG A 195 -22.63 -5.06 -29.78
CA ARG A 195 -22.84 -5.70 -28.47
C ARG A 195 -21.98 -6.95 -28.30
N LYS A 196 -21.94 -7.81 -29.31
CA LYS A 196 -21.16 -9.05 -29.26
C LYS A 196 -19.67 -8.79 -29.05
N GLN A 197 -19.10 -7.79 -29.74
CA GLN A 197 -17.68 -7.45 -29.59
C GLN A 197 -17.36 -6.88 -28.20
N LEU A 198 -18.28 -6.11 -27.60
CA LEU A 198 -18.14 -5.62 -26.23
C LEU A 198 -18.24 -6.75 -25.18
N GLU A 199 -19.15 -7.71 -25.38
CA GLU A 199 -19.27 -8.88 -24.50
C GLU A 199 -17.98 -9.72 -24.49
N GLU A 200 -17.34 -9.92 -25.65
CA GLU A 200 -16.05 -10.61 -25.76
C GLU A 200 -14.90 -9.90 -25.03
N MET A 201 -15.01 -8.60 -24.76
CA MET A 201 -14.00 -7.84 -23.99
C MET A 201 -14.24 -7.88 -22.48
N GLN A 202 -15.46 -8.17 -22.06
CA GLN A 202 -15.87 -8.23 -20.65
C GLN A 202 -15.64 -9.61 -20.03
N SER A 203 -15.51 -10.67 -20.87
CA SER A 203 -15.15 -12.03 -20.45
C SER A 203 -13.67 -12.15 -20.09
#